data_AF-A0A2M8FSH8-F1
#
_entry.id   AF-A0A2M8FSH8-F1
#
_cell.length_a   1.000
_cell.length_b   1.000
_cell.length_c   1.000
_cell.angle_alpha   90.00
_cell.angle_beta   90.00
_cell.angle_gamma   90.00
#
_symmetry.space_group_name_H-M   'P 1'
#
loop_
_entity.id
_entity.type
_entity.pdbx_description
1 polymer ?
#
loop_
_entity_poly.entity_id
_entity_poly.type
_entity_poly.pdbx_seq_one_letter_code
_entity_poly.pdbx_strand_id
1 'polypeptide(L)'
;MKTKKITLIALVSLIGLSFTVVELNEVKGWFLRGSEPSSYEIGIVEDSQRNGKVAYLKSINPEIKNKFGTIMQSFSAEKYLDSKLKLTGYIKTKDVKGWVGMWMRVDGKKKHSLSFDNMGNRKIKGTTEWTKYEIILEVPKDSKSINYGVLLNETGMVWLDDLTFEIVLQSTATTGKKLSVAPENNNFEE
;
A
#
# COMPACT_ATOMS: atom_id res chain seq x y z
N MET A 1 72.26 40.32 8.88
CA MET A 1 71.44 39.55 9.84
C MET A 1 70.11 39.19 9.20
N LYS A 2 69.89 37.92 8.86
CA LYS A 2 68.67 37.44 8.18
C LYS A 2 67.60 37.10 9.23
N THR A 3 66.45 37.74 9.14
CA THR A 3 65.24 37.50 9.95
C THR A 3 64.58 36.18 9.54
N LYS A 4 64.42 35.24 10.48
CA LYS A 4 63.66 33.99 10.28
C LYS A 4 62.17 34.29 10.23
N LYS A 5 61.49 33.93 9.13
CA LYS A 5 60.02 33.82 9.10
C LYS A 5 59.60 32.52 9.77
N ILE A 6 58.78 32.60 10.80
CA ILE A 6 58.10 31.45 11.40
C ILE A 6 56.79 31.26 10.63
N THR A 7 56.70 30.20 9.85
CA THR A 7 55.43 29.80 9.20
C THR A 7 54.68 28.89 10.16
N LEU A 8 53.56 29.38 10.68
CA LEU A 8 52.59 28.60 11.45
C LEU A 8 51.81 27.70 10.47
N ILE A 9 52.04 26.39 10.52
CA ILE A 9 51.23 25.42 9.78
C ILE A 9 50.00 25.13 10.65
N ALA A 10 48.85 25.68 10.28
CA ALA A 10 47.57 25.25 10.85
C ALA A 10 47.24 23.86 10.27
N LEU A 11 47.26 22.83 11.11
CA LEU A 11 46.68 21.53 10.78
C LEU A 11 45.16 21.70 10.68
N VAL A 12 44.61 21.68 9.47
CA VAL A 12 43.17 21.51 9.27
C VAL A 12 42.90 20.01 9.30
N SER A 13 42.42 19.50 10.43
CA SER A 13 41.90 18.15 10.53
C SER A 13 40.62 18.04 9.70
N LEU A 14 40.73 17.48 8.50
CA LEU A 14 39.58 17.15 7.66
C LEU A 14 38.84 15.98 8.31
N ILE A 15 37.81 16.27 9.11
CA ILE A 15 36.90 15.24 9.60
C ILE A 15 36.10 14.78 8.38
N GLY A 16 36.44 13.60 7.88
CA GLY A 16 35.66 12.92 6.85
C GLY A 16 34.28 12.59 7.42
N LEU A 17 33.29 13.43 7.15
CA LEU A 17 31.89 13.07 7.30
C LEU A 17 31.59 11.99 6.25
N SER A 18 31.67 10.73 6.67
CA SER A 18 31.14 9.62 5.89
C SER A 18 29.61 9.75 5.89
N PHE A 19 29.06 10.38 4.85
CA PHE A 19 27.64 10.27 4.58
C PHE A 19 27.38 8.85 4.11
N THR A 20 26.81 8.02 4.99
CA THR A 20 26.16 6.79 4.56
C THR A 20 25.00 7.20 3.67
N VAL A 21 25.16 7.00 2.36
CA VAL A 21 24.05 7.04 1.42
C VAL A 21 23.11 5.92 1.87
N VAL A 22 21.99 6.29 2.49
CA VAL A 22 20.91 5.34 2.73
C VAL A 22 20.37 4.98 1.36
N GLU A 23 20.66 3.78 0.89
CA GLU A 23 20.02 3.21 -0.29
C GLU A 23 18.52 3.25 -0.03
N LEU A 24 17.81 4.12 -0.75
CA LEU A 24 16.35 4.06 -0.83
C LEU A 24 16.03 2.68 -1.43
N ASN A 25 15.54 1.77 -0.59
CA ASN A 25 15.06 0.45 -0.99
C ASN A 25 13.83 0.63 -1.90
N GLU A 26 14.08 0.95 -3.17
CA GLU A 26 13.03 1.21 -4.15
C GLU A 26 12.30 -0.11 -4.44
N VAL A 27 11.03 -0.19 -4.01
CA VAL A 27 10.16 -1.30 -4.37
C VAL A 27 9.73 -1.07 -5.82
N LYS A 28 10.48 -1.65 -6.77
CA LYS A 28 10.32 -1.40 -8.21
C LYS A 28 8.85 -1.45 -8.66
N GLY A 29 8.35 -0.34 -9.19
CA GLY A 29 6.98 -0.23 -9.72
C GLY A 29 5.89 -0.07 -8.65
N TRP A 30 6.26 0.04 -7.37
CA TRP A 30 5.38 0.31 -6.24
C TRP A 30 5.67 1.69 -5.66
N PHE A 31 4.63 2.36 -5.19
CA PHE A 31 4.71 3.74 -4.75
C PHE A 31 4.09 3.90 -3.38
N LEU A 32 4.72 4.74 -2.56
CA LEU A 32 4.14 5.21 -1.31
C LEU A 32 3.22 6.41 -1.58
N ARG A 33 1.96 6.28 -1.16
CA ARG A 33 0.92 7.31 -1.22
C ARG A 33 0.16 7.34 0.09
N GLY A 34 -0.91 8.12 0.16
CA GLY A 34 -1.80 8.18 1.31
C GLY A 34 -2.16 9.61 1.67
N SER A 35 -2.84 9.78 2.80
CA SER A 35 -3.16 11.11 3.33
C SER A 35 -2.02 11.74 4.11
N GLU A 36 -1.00 10.96 4.48
CA GLU A 36 0.22 11.42 5.15
C GLU A 36 1.43 10.51 4.81
N PRO A 37 1.82 10.38 3.53
CA PRO A 37 2.83 9.42 3.09
C PRO A 37 4.20 9.63 3.76
N SER A 38 4.55 10.87 4.11
CA SER A 38 5.78 11.23 4.82
C SER A 38 5.91 10.59 6.21
N SER A 39 4.81 10.09 6.79
CA SER A 39 4.81 9.41 8.09
C SER A 39 5.03 7.90 7.99
N TYR A 40 5.28 7.38 6.78
CA TYR A 40 5.46 5.95 6.53
C TYR A 40 6.68 5.72 5.63
N GLU A 41 7.14 4.47 5.61
CA GLU A 41 8.15 3.97 4.69
C GLU A 41 7.68 2.67 4.05
N ILE A 42 8.20 2.37 2.87
CA ILE A 42 8.01 1.09 2.18
C ILE A 42 9.37 0.46 1.90
N GLY A 43 9.40 -0.86 1.77
CA GLY A 43 10.61 -1.58 1.43
C GLY A 43 10.37 -3.06 1.18
N ILE A 44 11.47 -3.79 1.02
CA ILE A 44 11.49 -5.24 0.84
C ILE A 44 12.35 -5.84 1.96
N VAL A 45 11.95 -7.01 2.47
CA VAL A 45 12.70 -7.77 3.47
C VAL A 45 12.61 -9.27 3.17
N GLU A 46 13.63 -10.03 3.55
CA GLU A 46 13.56 -11.50 3.53
C GLU A 46 12.65 -11.99 4.65
N ASP A 47 11.72 -12.88 4.35
CA ASP A 47 10.80 -13.50 5.30
C ASP A 47 10.92 -15.02 5.23
N SER A 48 11.25 -15.64 6.36
CA SER A 48 11.46 -17.08 6.46
C SER A 48 10.17 -17.90 6.41
N GLN A 49 9.02 -17.31 6.76
CA GLN A 49 7.73 -18.02 6.67
C GLN A 49 7.22 -18.07 5.23
N ARG A 50 7.61 -17.09 4.41
CA ARG A 50 7.27 -17.00 2.97
C ARG A 50 8.35 -17.57 2.06
N ASN A 51 9.51 -17.97 2.61
CA ASN A 51 10.66 -18.49 1.88
C ASN A 51 11.13 -17.54 0.76
N GLY A 52 11.20 -16.24 1.05
CA GLY A 52 11.68 -15.25 0.09
C GLY A 52 11.42 -13.81 0.49
N LYS A 53 11.45 -12.92 -0.50
CA LYS A 53 11.28 -11.48 -0.32
C LYS A 53 9.81 -11.11 -0.24
N VAL A 54 9.46 -10.31 0.77
CA VAL A 54 8.14 -9.70 0.93
C VAL A 54 8.26 -8.18 0.95
N ALA A 55 7.21 -7.48 0.51
CA ALA A 55 7.16 -6.03 0.66
C ALA A 55 6.59 -5.66 2.04
N TYR A 56 6.90 -4.46 2.52
CA TYR A 56 6.30 -3.91 3.73
C TYR A 56 5.91 -2.44 3.57
N LEU A 57 4.97 -2.02 4.43
CA LEU A 57 4.63 -0.64 4.73
C LEU A 57 4.64 -0.48 6.26
N LYS A 58 5.35 0.54 6.75
CA LYS A 58 5.56 0.75 8.19
C LYS A 58 5.44 2.22 8.54
N SER A 59 4.82 2.53 9.67
CA SER A 59 4.85 3.89 10.23
C SER A 59 6.22 4.24 10.79
N ILE A 60 6.75 5.42 10.48
CA ILE A 60 8.03 5.92 11.02
C ILE A 60 7.82 7.02 12.08
N ASN A 61 6.66 7.66 12.09
CA ASN A 61 6.29 8.60 13.14
C ASN A 61 5.61 7.87 14.31
N PRO A 62 5.90 8.27 15.57
CA PRO A 62 5.39 7.58 16.76
C PRO A 62 3.89 7.82 17.01
N GLU A 63 3.33 8.89 16.45
CA GLU A 63 1.93 9.25 16.59
C GLU A 63 1.38 9.70 15.24
N ILE A 64 0.31 9.04 14.79
CA ILE A 64 -0.40 9.34 13.56
C ILE A 64 -1.89 9.15 13.86
N LYS A 65 -2.70 10.20 13.72
CA LYS A 65 -4.14 10.16 14.03
C LYS A 65 -4.96 10.35 12.78
N ASN A 66 -5.89 9.44 12.49
CA ASN A 66 -6.83 9.54 11.35
C ASN A 66 -6.15 9.79 9.98
N LYS A 67 -4.88 9.40 9.83
CA LYS A 67 -4.13 9.47 8.58
C LYS A 67 -3.67 8.07 8.17
N PHE A 68 -3.30 7.90 6.91
CA PHE A 68 -2.85 6.61 6.41
C PHE A 68 -1.74 6.78 5.37
N GLY A 69 -0.91 5.74 5.28
CA GLY A 69 0.00 5.46 4.19
C GLY A 69 -0.52 4.27 3.39
N THR A 70 -0.11 4.17 2.12
CA THR A 70 -0.38 2.99 1.29
C THR A 70 0.79 2.70 0.37
N ILE A 71 1.17 1.43 0.30
CA ILE A 71 2.03 0.89 -0.75
C ILE A 71 1.11 0.41 -1.88
N MET A 72 1.31 0.95 -3.09
CA MET A 72 0.39 0.69 -4.18
C MET A 72 1.05 0.63 -5.56
N GLN A 73 0.37 -0.02 -6.49
CA GLN A 73 0.69 -0.03 -7.91
C GLN A 73 -0.59 0.17 -8.73
N SER A 74 -0.42 0.56 -10.00
CA SER A 74 -1.49 0.65 -10.98
C SER A 74 -1.10 -0.04 -12.28
N PHE A 75 -2.08 -0.60 -13.00
CA PHE A 75 -1.90 -1.17 -14.33
C PHE A 75 -3.13 -0.94 -15.22
N SER A 76 -2.98 -1.16 -16.53
CA SER A 76 -4.05 -1.00 -17.52
C SER A 76 -5.17 -2.01 -17.29
N ALA A 77 -6.43 -1.57 -17.39
CA ALA A 77 -7.61 -2.43 -17.29
C ALA A 77 -7.91 -3.21 -18.58
N GLU A 78 -7.18 -2.96 -19.67
CA GLU A 78 -7.49 -3.43 -21.03
C GLU A 78 -7.76 -4.93 -21.15
N LYS A 79 -6.98 -5.77 -20.44
CA LYS A 79 -7.14 -7.23 -20.46
C LYS A 79 -8.31 -7.76 -19.62
N TYR A 80 -8.94 -6.89 -18.84
CA TYR A 80 -9.95 -7.25 -17.84
C TYR A 80 -11.28 -6.54 -18.09
N LEU A 81 -11.45 -5.84 -19.21
CA LEU A 81 -12.69 -5.15 -19.53
C LEU A 81 -13.87 -6.13 -19.59
N ASP A 82 -15.02 -5.70 -19.09
CA ASP A 82 -16.28 -6.47 -19.08
C ASP A 82 -16.18 -7.80 -18.31
N SER A 83 -15.36 -7.81 -17.26
CA SER A 83 -15.10 -9.00 -16.44
C SER A 83 -15.34 -8.74 -14.95
N LYS A 84 -15.29 -9.81 -14.16
CA LYS A 84 -15.20 -9.76 -12.70
C LYS A 84 -13.81 -10.21 -12.28
N LEU A 85 -13.10 -9.32 -11.59
CA LEU A 85 -11.70 -9.52 -11.24
C LEU A 85 -11.57 -9.77 -9.75
N LYS A 86 -10.93 -10.88 -9.41
CA LYS A 86 -10.53 -11.23 -8.05
C LYS A 86 -9.05 -10.89 -7.86
N LEU A 87 -8.77 -10.03 -6.89
CA LEU A 87 -7.44 -9.82 -6.33
C LEU A 87 -7.31 -10.69 -5.09
N THR A 88 -6.25 -11.50 -5.00
CA THR A 88 -5.86 -12.16 -3.75
C THR A 88 -4.46 -11.78 -3.32
N GLY A 89 -4.17 -11.83 -2.03
CA GLY A 89 -2.84 -11.56 -1.48
C GLY A 89 -2.70 -12.05 -0.05
N TYR A 90 -1.48 -12.27 0.40
CA TYR A 90 -1.17 -12.59 1.78
C TYR A 90 -0.77 -11.32 2.53
N ILE A 91 -1.32 -11.15 3.73
CA ILE A 91 -1.02 -10.01 4.60
C ILE A 91 -0.69 -10.52 6.00
N LYS A 92 0.35 -9.91 6.59
CA LYS A 92 0.74 -10.08 7.98
C LYS A 92 0.84 -8.70 8.63
N THR A 93 0.45 -8.57 9.89
CA THR A 93 0.49 -7.28 10.60
C THR A 93 1.20 -7.38 11.93
N LYS A 94 1.79 -6.27 12.37
CA LYS A 94 2.37 -6.12 13.70
C LYS A 94 2.01 -4.77 14.30
N ASP A 95 1.54 -4.79 15.54
CA ASP A 95 1.30 -3.62 16.39
C ASP A 95 0.41 -2.52 15.76
N VAL A 96 -0.54 -2.91 14.89
CA VAL A 96 -1.44 -1.97 14.21
C VAL A 96 -2.41 -1.33 15.19
N LYS A 97 -2.34 0.00 15.32
CA LYS A 97 -3.21 0.81 16.20
C LYS A 97 -4.54 1.19 15.55
N GLY A 98 -4.50 1.65 14.30
CA GLY A 98 -5.70 1.94 13.52
C GLY A 98 -6.23 0.68 12.87
N TRP A 99 -5.92 0.52 11.58
CA TRP A 99 -6.29 -0.68 10.82
C TRP A 99 -5.48 -0.81 9.54
N VAL A 100 -5.47 -2.03 9.01
CA VAL A 100 -4.90 -2.38 7.70
C VAL A 100 -6.00 -2.91 6.79
N GLY A 101 -5.88 -2.62 5.50
CA GLY A 101 -6.73 -3.21 4.47
C GLY A 101 -6.00 -3.39 3.16
N MET A 102 -6.20 -4.54 2.51
CA MET A 102 -5.99 -4.62 1.06
C MET A 102 -7.04 -3.75 0.39
N TRP A 103 -6.70 -3.17 -0.75
CA TRP A 103 -7.64 -2.38 -1.51
C TRP A 103 -7.45 -2.56 -3.02
N MET A 104 -8.56 -2.41 -3.75
CA MET A 104 -8.60 -2.36 -5.20
C MET A 104 -9.58 -1.29 -5.65
N ARG A 105 -9.23 -0.54 -6.68
CA ARG A 105 -10.05 0.48 -7.31
C ARG A 105 -9.94 0.41 -8.82
N VAL A 106 -11.08 0.35 -9.48
CA VAL A 106 -11.19 0.41 -10.94
C VAL A 106 -11.60 1.82 -11.32
N ASP A 107 -10.75 2.50 -12.07
CA ASP A 107 -11.00 3.89 -12.52
C ASP A 107 -11.41 3.92 -13.99
N GLY A 108 -12.47 4.67 -14.30
CA GLY A 108 -12.98 4.88 -15.65
C GLY A 108 -12.20 5.94 -16.45
N LYS A 109 -12.46 6.03 -17.75
CA LYS A 109 -11.82 7.01 -18.65
C LYS A 109 -11.94 8.47 -18.19
N LYS A 110 -13.02 8.82 -17.48
CA LYS A 110 -13.28 10.17 -16.93
C LYS A 110 -12.69 10.39 -15.52
N LYS A 111 -11.69 9.60 -15.10
CA LYS A 111 -11.01 9.69 -13.79
C LYS A 111 -11.94 9.59 -12.56
N HIS A 112 -13.07 8.91 -12.68
CA HIS A 112 -13.92 8.55 -11.55
C HIS A 112 -13.75 7.07 -11.21
N SER A 113 -13.95 6.72 -9.95
CA SER A 113 -13.97 5.33 -9.50
C SER A 113 -15.26 4.66 -9.98
N LEU A 114 -15.13 3.54 -10.68
CA LEU A 114 -16.24 2.69 -11.13
C LEU A 114 -16.55 1.60 -10.10
N SER A 115 -15.50 1.01 -9.53
CA SER A 115 -15.60 -0.04 -8.50
C SER A 115 -14.53 0.17 -7.44
N PHE A 116 -14.86 -0.04 -6.17
CA PHE A 116 -13.93 0.16 -5.07
C PHE A 116 -14.20 -0.76 -3.88
N ASP A 117 -13.11 -1.26 -3.31
CA ASP A 117 -13.10 -1.93 -2.02
C ASP A 117 -11.75 -1.67 -1.34
N ASN A 118 -11.78 -1.38 -0.05
CA ASN A 118 -10.60 -1.16 0.77
C ASN A 118 -10.58 -2.01 2.04
N MET A 119 -11.44 -3.02 2.11
CA MET A 119 -11.65 -3.85 3.29
C MET A 119 -12.06 -3.06 4.55
N GLY A 120 -12.58 -1.83 4.40
CA GLY A 120 -12.98 -1.00 5.54
C GLY A 120 -14.11 -1.60 6.39
N ASN A 121 -14.88 -2.54 5.86
CA ASN A 121 -15.89 -3.33 6.59
C ASN A 121 -15.33 -4.62 7.20
N ARG A 122 -14.11 -5.02 6.83
CA ARG A 122 -13.41 -6.25 7.26
C ARG A 122 -11.94 -5.96 7.57
N LYS A 123 -11.77 -4.95 8.42
CA LYS A 123 -10.46 -4.37 8.79
C LYS A 123 -9.57 -5.40 9.47
N ILE A 124 -8.28 -5.37 9.16
CA ILE A 124 -7.25 -6.11 9.89
C ILE A 124 -6.74 -5.22 11.03
N LYS A 125 -6.63 -5.74 12.25
CA LYS A 125 -6.25 -5.00 13.46
C LYS A 125 -5.18 -5.76 14.25
N GLY A 126 -4.39 -5.02 15.01
CA GLY A 126 -3.37 -5.59 15.90
C GLY A 126 -2.30 -6.39 15.15
N THR A 127 -1.81 -7.43 15.80
CA THR A 127 -0.81 -8.35 15.28
C THR A 127 -1.48 -9.62 14.77
N THR A 128 -1.14 -10.04 13.56
CA THR A 128 -1.70 -11.22 12.91
C THR A 128 -0.58 -12.01 12.24
N GLU A 129 -0.80 -13.31 12.03
CA GLU A 129 0.06 -14.12 11.15
C GLU A 129 -0.38 -13.98 9.69
N TRP A 130 0.47 -14.47 8.78
CA TRP A 130 0.17 -14.47 7.34
C TRP A 130 -1.20 -15.09 7.06
N THR A 131 -2.10 -14.26 6.56
CA THR A 131 -3.48 -14.65 6.23
C THR A 131 -3.76 -14.23 4.78
N LYS A 132 -4.46 -15.09 4.03
CA LYS A 132 -4.87 -14.77 2.66
C LYS A 132 -6.15 -13.94 2.69
N TYR A 133 -6.18 -12.87 1.90
CA TYR A 133 -7.34 -12.00 1.73
C TYR A 133 -7.73 -11.90 0.27
N GLU A 134 -8.98 -11.49 0.02
CA GLU A 134 -9.49 -11.29 -1.32
C GLU A 134 -10.39 -10.05 -1.47
N ILE A 135 -10.39 -9.53 -2.70
CA ILE A 135 -11.28 -8.48 -3.18
C ILE A 135 -11.80 -8.90 -4.54
N ILE A 136 -13.11 -8.78 -4.76
CA ILE A 136 -13.76 -9.08 -6.03
C ILE A 136 -14.54 -7.85 -6.49
N LEU A 137 -14.15 -7.29 -7.63
CA LEU A 137 -14.81 -6.13 -8.23
C LEU A 137 -15.18 -6.38 -9.68
N GLU A 138 -16.24 -5.72 -10.13
CA GLU A 138 -16.56 -5.57 -11.55
C GLU A 138 -15.53 -4.65 -12.21
N VAL A 139 -15.15 -4.95 -13.45
CA VAL A 139 -14.31 -4.13 -14.31
C VAL A 139 -15.14 -3.72 -15.54
N PRO A 140 -15.93 -2.63 -15.46
CA PRO A 140 -16.81 -2.22 -16.55
C PRO A 140 -16.06 -1.91 -17.85
N LYS A 141 -16.75 -1.96 -18.99
CA LYS A 141 -16.17 -1.75 -20.32
C LYS A 141 -15.48 -0.38 -20.52
N ASP A 142 -15.87 0.63 -19.75
CA ASP A 142 -15.28 1.98 -19.80
C ASP A 142 -14.11 2.18 -18.81
N SER A 143 -13.66 1.10 -18.17
CA SER A 143 -12.48 1.09 -17.29
C SER A 143 -11.21 1.46 -18.06
N LYS A 144 -10.32 2.18 -17.37
CA LYS A 144 -9.01 2.59 -17.87
C LYS A 144 -7.87 1.96 -17.09
N SER A 145 -7.94 1.97 -15.77
CA SER A 145 -6.87 1.49 -14.91
C SER A 145 -7.40 0.77 -13.68
N ILE A 146 -6.64 -0.22 -13.23
CA ILE A 146 -6.84 -0.90 -11.96
C ILE A 146 -5.71 -0.42 -11.03
N ASN A 147 -6.09 0.04 -9.84
CA ASN A 147 -5.20 0.51 -8.80
C ASN A 147 -5.39 -0.39 -7.59
N TYR A 148 -4.32 -0.77 -6.93
CA TYR A 148 -4.39 -1.73 -5.84
C TYR A 148 -3.21 -1.60 -4.90
N GLY A 149 -3.36 -2.16 -3.70
CA GLY A 149 -2.28 -2.19 -2.74
C GLY A 149 -2.77 -2.52 -1.34
N VAL A 150 -1.96 -2.14 -0.36
CA VAL A 150 -2.28 -2.27 1.06
C VAL A 150 -2.13 -0.92 1.73
N LEU A 151 -3.10 -0.57 2.56
CA LEU A 151 -3.06 0.66 3.36
C LEU A 151 -2.83 0.31 4.83
N LEU A 152 -2.14 1.22 5.52
CA LEU A 152 -1.96 1.23 6.97
C LEU A 152 -2.48 2.57 7.49
N ASN A 153 -3.54 2.50 8.29
CA ASN A 153 -4.07 3.63 9.02
C ASN A 153 -3.44 3.68 10.42
N GLU A 154 -2.94 4.87 10.77
CA GLU A 154 -2.20 5.14 12.00
C GLU A 154 -0.91 4.31 12.10
N THR A 155 -0.43 4.08 13.31
CA THR A 155 0.86 3.40 13.52
C THR A 155 0.75 1.88 13.45
N GLY A 156 1.85 1.24 13.05
CA GLY A 156 1.98 -0.20 12.91
C GLY A 156 2.91 -0.61 11.77
N MET A 157 2.87 -1.90 11.46
CA MET A 157 3.58 -2.48 10.33
C MET A 157 2.70 -3.51 9.63
N VAL A 158 2.78 -3.52 8.31
CA VAL A 158 2.14 -4.52 7.46
C VAL A 158 3.13 -5.05 6.45
N TRP A 159 3.13 -6.37 6.27
CA TRP A 159 3.81 -7.05 5.17
C TRP A 159 2.77 -7.59 4.20
N LEU A 160 3.14 -7.62 2.92
CA LEU A 160 2.31 -8.09 1.83
C LEU A 160 3.15 -8.95 0.87
N ASP A 161 2.53 -10.00 0.35
CA ASP A 161 3.18 -10.92 -0.59
C ASP A 161 2.15 -11.62 -1.51
N ASP A 162 2.64 -12.10 -2.66
CA ASP A 162 1.92 -12.96 -3.60
C ASP A 162 0.55 -12.42 -4.03
N LEU A 163 0.56 -11.18 -4.53
CA LEU A 163 -0.62 -10.52 -5.08
C LEU A 163 -0.93 -11.05 -6.47
N THR A 164 -2.12 -11.62 -6.63
CA THR A 164 -2.54 -12.31 -7.87
C THR A 164 -3.90 -11.83 -8.33
N PHE A 165 -4.11 -11.87 -9.65
CA PHE A 165 -5.33 -11.45 -10.31
C PHE A 165 -5.93 -12.61 -11.10
N GLU A 166 -7.23 -12.86 -10.92
CA GLU A 166 -7.97 -13.93 -11.59
C GLU A 166 -9.33 -13.42 -12.07
N ILE A 167 -9.68 -13.69 -13.33
CA ILE A 167 -11.05 -13.46 -13.81
C ILE A 167 -11.94 -14.58 -13.26
N VAL A 168 -13.02 -14.21 -12.57
CA VAL A 168 -13.97 -15.14 -11.97
C VAL A 168 -15.33 -15.07 -12.66
N LEU A 169 -16.20 -16.04 -12.36
CA LEU A 169 -17.56 -16.08 -12.91
C LEU A 169 -18.35 -14.82 -12.57
N GLN A 170 -19.16 -14.35 -13.53
CA GLN A 170 -20.03 -13.18 -13.34
C GLN A 170 -21.05 -13.36 -12.20
N SER A 171 -21.40 -14.59 -11.83
CA SER A 171 -22.26 -14.89 -10.68
C SER A 171 -21.58 -14.71 -9.31
N THR A 172 -20.25 -14.58 -9.26
CA THR A 172 -19.51 -14.44 -7.99
C THR A 172 -19.88 -13.14 -7.31
N ALA A 173 -20.19 -13.15 -6.01
CA ALA A 173 -20.53 -11.92 -5.29
C ALA A 173 -19.34 -10.94 -5.26
N THR A 174 -19.61 -9.64 -5.45
CA THR A 174 -18.59 -8.60 -5.28
C THR A 174 -18.37 -8.32 -3.80
N THR A 175 -17.13 -7.99 -3.42
CA THR A 175 -16.82 -7.66 -2.03
C THR A 175 -16.93 -6.17 -1.72
N GLY A 176 -16.91 -5.33 -2.76
CA GLY A 176 -17.02 -3.88 -2.65
C GLY A 176 -18.43 -3.41 -2.32
N LYS A 177 -18.56 -2.15 -1.86
CA LYS A 177 -19.88 -1.54 -1.63
C LYS A 177 -20.58 -1.32 -2.97
N LYS A 178 -21.69 -2.01 -3.19
CA LYS A 178 -22.65 -1.71 -4.26
C LYS A 178 -23.81 -0.94 -3.63
N LEU A 179 -24.14 0.23 -4.18
CA LEU A 179 -25.44 0.85 -3.90
C LEU A 179 -26.50 -0.05 -4.53
N SER A 180 -27.58 -0.32 -3.81
CA SER A 180 -28.70 -1.06 -4.42
C SER A 180 -29.22 -0.29 -5.62
N VAL A 181 -29.56 -1.00 -6.68
CA VAL A 181 -30.09 -0.40 -7.93
C VAL A 181 -31.56 -0.01 -7.79
N ALA A 182 -32.19 -0.41 -6.69
CA ALA A 182 -33.52 -0.02 -6.28
C ALA A 182 -33.53 0.26 -4.77
N PRO A 183 -34.44 1.09 -4.28
CA PRO A 183 -34.64 1.21 -2.85
C PRO A 183 -35.14 -0.12 -2.26
N GLU A 184 -34.66 -0.48 -1.08
CA GLU A 184 -35.07 -1.67 -0.32
C GLU A 184 -35.90 -1.22 0.89
N ASN A 185 -36.86 -2.06 1.31
CA ASN A 185 -37.73 -1.84 2.48
C ASN A 185 -38.45 -0.47 2.51
N ASN A 186 -38.95 -0.01 1.36
CA ASN A 186 -39.68 1.27 1.27
C ASN A 186 -41.01 1.29 2.06
N ASN A 187 -41.54 0.12 2.39
CA ASN A 187 -42.76 -0.03 3.19
C ASN A 187 -42.49 -0.24 4.68
N PHE A 188 -41.24 -0.47 5.10
CA PHE A 188 -40.83 -0.71 6.49
C PHE A 188 -41.44 -1.97 7.15
N GLU A 189 -41.91 -2.93 6.35
CA GLU A 189 -42.56 -4.17 6.85
C GLU A 189 -41.61 -5.37 6.89
N GLU A 190 -40.34 -5.19 6.50
CA GLU A 190 -39.24 -6.15 6.68
C GLU A 190 -38.33 -5.79 7.86
#